data_AF-A0A838VXX5-F1
#
_entry.id   AF-A0A838VXX5-F1
#
_cell.length_a   1.000
_cell.length_b   1.000
_cell.length_c   1.000
_cell.angle_alpha   90.00
_cell.angle_beta   90.00
_cell.angle_gamma   90.00
#
_symmetry.space_group_name_H-M   'P 1'
#
loop_
_entity.id
_entity.type
_entity.pdbx_description
1 polymer ?
#
loop_
_entity_poly.entity_id
_entity_poly.type
_entity_poly.pdbx_seq_one_letter_code
_entity_poly.pdbx_strand_id
1 'polypeptide(L)'
;MSGIEEITTRYDELINAINTQLPKVNTKLLLELMPILKEEEAPGYTLQVHIKDNASKDELKNIVLKEWGVVPAFYEHNHAVIEHRVNLQLLKQLNDLGSVESISGSRSGGGRASRGPVLERDDEYPAK
;
A
#
# COMPACT_ATOMS: atom_id res chain seq x y z
N MET A 1 30.96 13.54 -17.24
CA MET A 1 30.01 12.42 -17.20
C MET A 1 29.25 12.40 -18.51
N SER A 2 29.09 11.22 -19.10
CA SER A 2 28.17 11.05 -20.24
C SER A 2 26.72 11.12 -19.75
N GLY A 3 25.76 11.43 -20.63
CA GLY A 3 24.34 11.43 -20.25
C GLY A 3 23.84 10.07 -19.73
N ILE A 4 24.45 8.96 -20.17
CA ILE A 4 24.13 7.62 -19.68
C ILE A 4 24.60 7.43 -18.24
N GLU A 5 25.82 7.87 -17.91
CA GLU A 5 26.37 7.81 -16.55
C GLU A 5 25.54 8.65 -15.56
N GLU A 6 25.02 9.80 -15.99
CA GLU A 6 24.15 10.61 -15.16
C GLU A 6 22.84 9.88 -14.84
N ILE A 7 22.21 9.25 -15.84
CA ILE A 7 20.97 8.47 -15.65
C ILE A 7 21.19 7.33 -14.65
N THR A 8 22.27 6.56 -14.81
CA THR A 8 22.56 5.44 -13.89
C THR A 8 22.82 5.94 -12.47
N THR A 9 23.58 7.04 -12.32
CA THR A 9 23.87 7.64 -11.01
C THR A 9 22.60 8.09 -10.30
N ARG A 10 21.70 8.79 -11.01
CA ARG A 10 20.41 9.26 -10.44
C ARG A 10 19.50 8.10 -10.07
N TYR A 11 19.51 7.04 -10.86
CA TYR A 11 18.75 5.83 -10.55
C TYR A 11 19.27 5.17 -9.27
N ASP A 12 20.59 5.03 -9.12
CA ASP A 12 21.18 4.48 -7.90
C ASP A 12 20.89 5.33 -6.66
N GLU A 13 20.94 6.66 -6.78
CA GLU A 13 20.52 7.61 -5.73
C GLU A 13 19.05 7.36 -5.30
N LEU A 14 18.15 7.16 -6.26
CA LEU A 14 16.75 6.87 -5.99
C LEU A 14 16.57 5.53 -5.26
N ILE A 15 17.23 4.47 -5.74
CA ILE A 15 17.17 3.14 -5.12
C ILE A 15 17.69 3.20 -3.68
N ASN A 16 18.80 3.90 -3.45
CA ASN A 16 19.37 4.09 -2.11
C ASN A 16 18.42 4.86 -1.20
N ALA A 17 17.77 5.91 -1.70
CA ALA A 17 16.77 6.66 -0.93
C ALA A 17 15.57 5.78 -0.55
N ILE A 18 15.06 4.98 -1.50
CA ILE A 18 13.97 4.02 -1.24
C ILE A 18 14.37 3.04 -0.13
N ASN A 19 15.51 2.38 -0.28
CA ASN A 19 15.96 1.36 0.67
C ASN A 19 16.27 1.93 2.06
N THR A 20 16.64 3.21 2.14
CA THR A 20 16.89 3.90 3.42
C THR A 20 15.60 4.34 4.10
N GLN A 21 14.65 4.90 3.37
CA GLN A 21 13.46 5.52 3.94
C GLN A 21 12.29 4.53 4.13
N LEU A 22 12.22 3.53 3.26
CA LEU A 22 11.18 2.51 3.21
C LEU A 22 11.80 1.09 3.11
N PRO A 23 12.69 0.70 4.05
CA PRO A 23 13.45 -0.55 3.97
C PRO A 23 12.60 -1.82 3.90
N LYS A 24 11.35 -1.77 4.38
CA LYS A 24 10.43 -2.91 4.35
C LYS A 24 9.62 -2.98 3.06
N VAL A 25 9.60 -1.92 2.26
CA VAL A 25 8.83 -1.85 1.02
C VAL A 25 9.69 -2.35 -0.12
N ASN A 26 9.17 -3.31 -0.89
CA ASN A 26 9.85 -3.80 -2.07
C ASN A 26 10.10 -2.65 -3.06
N THR A 27 11.36 -2.43 -3.43
CA THR A 27 11.76 -1.33 -4.34
C THR A 27 10.99 -1.36 -5.65
N LYS A 28 10.71 -2.56 -6.20
CA LYS A 28 9.93 -2.73 -7.43
C LYS A 28 8.52 -2.14 -7.30
N LEU A 29 7.85 -2.34 -6.16
CA LEU A 29 6.52 -1.77 -5.90
C LEU A 29 6.57 -0.23 -6.01
N LEU A 30 7.58 0.41 -5.42
CA LEU A 30 7.72 1.86 -5.47
C LEU A 30 8.05 2.36 -6.88
N LEU A 31 8.94 1.69 -7.61
CA LEU A 31 9.28 2.03 -8.99
C LEU A 31 8.07 1.92 -9.93
N GLU A 32 7.19 0.94 -9.71
CA GLU A 32 5.94 0.80 -10.48
C GLU A 32 4.86 1.80 -10.05
N LEU A 33 4.77 2.12 -8.75
CA LEU A 33 3.77 3.02 -8.19
C LEU A 33 4.05 4.50 -8.50
N MET A 34 5.31 4.95 -8.41
CA MET A 34 5.67 6.37 -8.52
C MET A 34 5.20 7.04 -9.82
N PRO A 35 5.31 6.42 -11.02
CA PRO A 35 4.77 7.01 -12.25
C PRO A 35 3.24 7.19 -12.17
N ILE A 36 2.53 6.22 -11.60
CA ILE A 36 1.07 6.25 -11.48
C ILE A 36 0.63 7.35 -10.51
N LEU A 37 1.38 7.57 -9.42
CA LEU A 37 1.08 8.64 -8.45
C LEU A 37 1.15 10.06 -9.04
N LYS A 38 1.80 10.23 -10.20
CA LYS A 38 1.78 11.52 -10.92
C LYS A 38 0.44 11.79 -11.62
N GLU A 39 -0.34 10.74 -11.89
CA GLU A 39 -1.61 10.79 -12.62
C GLU A 39 -2.82 10.55 -11.70
N GLU A 40 -2.67 9.67 -10.70
CA GLU A 40 -3.70 9.27 -9.76
C GLU A 40 -3.14 9.31 -8.32
N GLU A 41 -3.71 10.14 -7.45
CA GLU A 41 -3.17 10.38 -6.10
C GLU A 41 -3.04 9.12 -5.22
N ALA A 42 -3.92 8.13 -5.44
CA ALA A 42 -3.93 6.89 -4.67
C ALA A 42 -4.52 5.73 -5.50
N PRO A 43 -3.76 5.10 -6.41
CA PRO A 43 -4.25 3.97 -7.21
C PRO A 43 -4.60 2.76 -6.34
N GLY A 44 -5.55 1.96 -6.84
CA GLY A 44 -5.91 0.68 -6.21
C GLY A 44 -4.79 -0.34 -6.31
N TYR A 45 -4.37 -0.88 -5.18
CA TYR A 45 -3.31 -1.87 -5.04
C TYR A 45 -3.70 -2.98 -4.08
N THR A 46 -3.24 -4.19 -4.40
CA THR A 46 -3.31 -5.36 -3.54
C THR A 46 -1.94 -5.52 -2.90
N LEU A 47 -1.83 -5.08 -1.65
CA LEU A 47 -0.62 -5.17 -0.85
C LEU A 47 -0.52 -6.55 -0.20
N GLN A 48 0.68 -7.10 -0.24
CA GLN A 48 1.07 -8.33 0.43
C GLN A 48 2.06 -7.96 1.53
N VAL A 49 1.66 -8.19 2.77
CA VAL A 49 2.40 -7.83 3.98
C VAL A 49 2.84 -9.09 4.69
N HIS A 50 4.15 -9.26 4.88
CA HIS A 50 4.69 -10.31 5.73
C HIS A 50 4.89 -9.76 7.14
N ILE A 51 4.37 -10.50 8.12
CA ILE A 51 4.39 -10.15 9.54
C ILE A 51 5.48 -11.01 10.19
N LYS A 52 6.23 -10.43 11.12
CA LYS A 52 7.27 -11.16 11.86
C LYS A 52 6.66 -12.31 12.66
N ASP A 53 7.41 -13.41 12.81
CA ASP A 53 6.94 -14.62 13.49
C ASP A 53 6.47 -14.43 14.94
N ASN A 54 7.06 -13.46 15.64
CA ASN A 54 6.74 -13.16 17.04
C ASN A 54 5.79 -11.96 17.20
N ALA A 55 5.21 -11.45 16.12
CA ALA A 55 4.36 -10.26 16.15
C ALA A 55 2.87 -10.62 16.13
N SER A 56 2.05 -9.78 16.78
CA SER A 56 0.60 -9.97 16.83
C SER A 56 -0.07 -9.57 15.52
N LYS A 57 -0.80 -10.51 14.91
CA LYS A 57 -1.68 -10.22 13.76
C LYS A 57 -2.78 -9.22 14.12
N ASP A 58 -3.22 -9.21 15.39
CA ASP A 58 -4.27 -8.29 15.86
C ASP A 58 -3.78 -6.84 15.86
N GLU A 59 -2.49 -6.60 16.10
CA GLU A 59 -1.91 -5.24 16.01
C GLU A 59 -2.06 -4.69 14.59
N LEU A 60 -1.61 -5.46 13.58
CA LEU A 60 -1.76 -5.07 12.17
C LEU A 60 -3.24 -4.89 11.81
N LYS A 61 -4.10 -5.84 12.21
CA LYS A 61 -5.54 -5.78 11.93
C LYS A 61 -6.17 -4.52 12.51
N ASN A 62 -5.89 -4.21 13.77
CA ASN A 62 -6.48 -3.05 14.45
C ASN A 62 -6.00 -1.73 13.85
N ILE A 63 -4.71 -1.62 13.51
CA ILE A 63 -4.17 -0.42 12.88
C ILE A 63 -4.77 -0.23 11.49
N VAL A 64 -4.77 -1.27 10.66
CA VAL A 64 -5.31 -1.19 9.30
C VAL A 64 -6.81 -0.89 9.32
N LEU A 65 -7.56 -1.52 10.22
CA LEU A 65 -8.99 -1.23 10.35
C LEU A 65 -9.24 0.20 10.84
N LYS A 66 -8.51 0.66 11.86
CA LYS A 66 -8.72 1.98 12.47
C LYS A 66 -8.30 3.11 11.55
N GLU A 67 -7.13 3.00 10.95
CA GLU A 67 -6.52 4.09 10.17
C GLU A 67 -7.01 4.07 8.72
N TRP A 68 -7.32 2.90 8.15
CA TRP A 68 -7.63 2.76 6.72
C TRP A 68 -9.05 2.25 6.44
N GLY A 69 -9.78 1.83 7.46
CA GLY A 69 -11.18 1.37 7.31
C GLY A 69 -11.32 0.08 6.52
N VAL A 70 -10.24 -0.67 6.28
CA VAL A 70 -10.24 -1.94 5.54
C VAL A 70 -9.86 -3.10 6.45
N VAL A 71 -10.35 -4.30 6.13
CA VAL A 71 -10.05 -5.52 6.88
C VAL A 71 -9.03 -6.35 6.08
N PRO A 72 -7.81 -6.57 6.61
CA PRO A 72 -6.85 -7.46 5.97
C PRO A 72 -7.34 -8.90 5.92
N ALA A 73 -7.05 -9.60 4.83
CA ALA A 73 -7.18 -11.05 4.75
C ALA A 73 -5.89 -11.70 5.26
N PHE A 74 -5.98 -12.52 6.30
CA PHE A 74 -4.81 -13.21 6.87
C PHE A 74 -4.74 -14.65 6.36
N TYR A 75 -3.53 -15.08 6.00
CA TYR A 75 -3.23 -16.41 5.52
C TYR A 75 -2.21 -17.10 6.46
N GLU A 76 -1.88 -18.34 6.14
CA GLU A 76 -0.80 -19.08 6.79
C GLU A 76 0.55 -18.35 6.63
N HIS A 77 1.54 -18.72 7.45
CA HIS A 77 2.90 -18.15 7.38
C HIS A 77 2.96 -16.63 7.56
N ASN A 78 2.15 -16.09 8.47
CA ASN A 78 2.19 -14.68 8.85
C ASN A 78 2.03 -13.70 7.68
N HIS A 79 1.26 -14.11 6.68
CA HIS A 79 0.97 -13.31 5.49
C HIS A 79 -0.38 -12.62 5.61
N ALA A 80 -0.44 -11.33 5.27
CA ALA A 80 -1.67 -10.55 5.18
C ALA A 80 -1.79 -9.91 3.80
N VAL A 81 -3.00 -9.93 3.24
CA VAL A 81 -3.34 -9.25 1.99
C VAL A 81 -4.28 -8.10 2.30
N ILE A 82 -3.95 -6.91 1.78
CA ILE A 82 -4.71 -5.68 1.96
C ILE A 82 -5.00 -5.07 0.60
N GLU A 83 -6.26 -5.01 0.20
CA GLU A 83 -6.68 -4.29 -1.00
C GLU A 83 -7.09 -2.86 -0.62
N HIS A 84 -6.38 -1.86 -1.13
CA HIS A 84 -6.64 -0.47 -0.78
C HIS A 84 -6.12 0.53 -1.83
N ARG A 85 -6.51 1.81 -1.69
CA ARG A 85 -5.91 2.92 -2.44
C ARG A 85 -4.62 3.33 -1.76
N VAL A 86 -3.50 3.28 -2.48
CA VAL A 86 -2.15 3.36 -1.88
C VAL A 86 -1.42 4.61 -2.36
N ASN A 87 -0.79 5.32 -1.42
CA ASN A 87 0.18 6.38 -1.67
C ASN A 87 1.46 6.15 -0.82
N LEU A 88 2.46 7.01 -0.98
CA LEU A 88 3.74 6.86 -0.26
C LEU A 88 3.60 6.99 1.26
N GLN A 89 2.69 7.83 1.74
CA GLN A 89 2.46 8.03 3.17
C GLN A 89 1.89 6.75 3.81
N LEU A 90 0.97 6.08 3.11
CA LEU A 90 0.40 4.83 3.56
C LEU A 90 1.45 3.70 3.61
N LEU A 91 2.30 3.62 2.58
CA LEU A 91 3.43 2.68 2.60
C LEU A 91 4.42 2.99 3.73
N LYS A 92 4.62 4.27 4.05
CA LYS A 92 5.44 4.69 5.19
C LYS A 92 4.84 4.24 6.52
N GLN A 93 3.52 4.40 6.70
CA GLN A 93 2.82 3.92 7.90
C GLN A 93 3.04 2.41 8.11
N LEU A 94 2.86 1.57 7.08
CA LEU A 94 3.15 0.13 7.19
C LEU A 94 4.63 -0.15 7.46
N ASN A 95 5.52 0.55 6.77
CA ASN A 95 6.95 0.39 6.95
C ASN A 95 7.36 0.65 8.41
N ASP A 96 6.69 1.57 9.09
CA ASP A 96 7.04 1.95 10.46
C ASP A 96 6.43 1.01 11.51
N LEU A 97 5.50 0.14 11.13
CA LEU A 97 4.93 -0.86 12.05
C LEU A 97 5.98 -1.90 12.46
N GLY A 98 6.17 -2.05 13.78
CA GLY A 98 7.15 -2.99 14.35
C GLY A 98 6.86 -4.44 13.99
N SER A 99 5.58 -4.78 13.81
CA SER A 99 5.07 -6.10 13.44
C SER A 99 5.31 -6.48 11.98
N VAL A 100 5.49 -5.50 11.09
CA VAL A 100 5.72 -5.73 9.66
C VAL A 100 7.18 -6.04 9.40
N GLU A 101 7.42 -7.06 8.59
CA GLU A 101 8.73 -7.47 8.10
C GLU A 101 8.97 -6.98 6.67
N SER A 102 8.04 -7.26 5.75
CA SER A 102 8.15 -6.84 4.36
C SER A 102 6.79 -6.52 3.73
N ILE A 103 6.81 -5.68 2.70
CA ILE A 103 5.64 -5.18 1.98
C ILE A 103 5.94 -5.30 0.50
N SER A 104 5.08 -6.00 -0.21
CA SER A 104 5.06 -6.10 -1.66
C SER A 104 3.63 -5.85 -2.16
N GLY A 105 3.42 -5.85 -3.46
CA GLY A 105 2.09 -5.70 -4.01
C GLY A 105 2.11 -5.46 -5.49
N SER A 106 0.92 -5.40 -6.04
CA SER A 106 0.69 -5.09 -7.44
C SER A 106 -0.59 -4.28 -7.58
N ARG A 107 -0.71 -3.56 -8.70
CA ARG A 107 -1.90 -2.79 -9.01
C ARG A 107 -3.11 -3.73 -9.05
N SER A 108 -4.16 -3.40 -8.30
CA SER A 108 -5.41 -4.15 -8.34
C SER A 108 -6.06 -3.95 -9.69
N GLY A 109 -6.40 -5.06 -10.36
CA GLY A 109 -7.17 -5.17 -11.60
C GLY A 109 -7.20 -3.95 -12.53
N GLY A 110 -6.58 -4.06 -13.72
CA GLY A 110 -6.80 -3.14 -14.85
C GLY A 110 -8.24 -3.09 -15.39
N GLY A 111 -9.18 -3.79 -14.75
CA GLY A 111 -10.60 -3.70 -14.99
C GLY A 111 -11.35 -3.68 -13.66
N ARG A 112 -11.98 -2.53 -13.36
CA ARG A 112 -13.09 -2.39 -12.41
C ARG A 112 -12.86 -3.07 -11.05
N ALA A 113 -12.00 -2.51 -10.21
CA ALA A 113 -12.28 -2.58 -8.78
C ALA A 113 -13.71 -2.04 -8.61
N SER A 114 -14.62 -2.90 -8.15
CA SER A 114 -16.02 -2.57 -7.93
C SER A 114 -16.06 -1.32 -7.07
N ARG A 115 -16.57 -0.19 -7.59
CA ARG A 115 -17.14 0.82 -6.71
C ARG A 115 -18.21 0.06 -5.93
N GLY A 116 -17.97 -0.21 -4.66
CA GLY A 116 -18.98 -0.80 -3.78
C GLY A 116 -20.28 0.00 -3.92
N PRO A 117 -21.44 -0.60 -3.62
CA PRO A 117 -22.71 0.08 -3.77
C PRO A 117 -22.64 1.43 -3.03
N VAL A 118 -22.86 2.52 -3.77
CA VAL A 118 -23.19 3.80 -3.16
C VAL A 118 -24.62 3.59 -2.66
N LEU A 119 -24.76 3.32 -1.36
CA LEU A 119 -26.07 3.46 -0.74
C LEU A 119 -26.40 4.94 -0.83
N GLU A 120 -27.32 5.30 -1.74
CA GLU A 120 -28.04 6.56 -1.60
C GLU A 120 -28.59 6.56 -0.17
N ARG A 121 -28.25 7.60 0.62
CA ARG A 121 -28.96 7.80 1.88
C ARG A 121 -30.40 8.07 1.48
N ASP A 122 -31.33 7.27 1.99
CA ASP A 122 -32.76 7.54 1.92
C ASP A 122 -33.05 8.80 2.75
N ASP A 123 -32.66 9.97 2.22
CA ASP A 123 -33.04 11.27 2.74
C ASP A 123 -34.42 11.60 2.16
N GLU A 124 -35.47 11.06 2.79
CA GLU A 124 -36.75 11.75 3.08
C GLU A 124 -37.82 10.71 3.45
N TYR A 125 -38.04 10.54 4.76
CA TYR A 125 -39.33 10.07 5.25
C TYR A 125 -40.32 11.24 5.16
N PRO A 126 -41.40 11.16 4.37
CA PRO A 126 -42.47 12.15 4.47
C PRO A 126 -43.10 12.05 5.87
N ALA A 127 -43.17 13.20 6.54
CA ALA A 127 -43.90 13.35 7.79
C ALA A 127 -45.38 12.99 7.56
N LYS A 128 -45.97 12.37 8.59
CA LYS A 128 -47.33 11.83 8.67
C LYS A 128 -48.42 12.78 8.20
#